data_AF-A0A7V8X1S7-F1
#
_entry.id   AF-A0A7V8X1S7-F1
#
_cell.length_a   1.000
_cell.length_b   1.000
_cell.length_c   1.000
_cell.angle_alpha   90.00
_cell.angle_beta   90.00
_cell.angle_gamma   90.00
#
_symmetry.space_group_name_H-M   'P 1'
#
loop_
_entity.id
_entity.type
_entity.pdbx_description
1 polymer ?
#
loop_
_entity_poly.entity_id
_entity_poly.type
_entity_poly.pdbx_seq_one_letter_code
_entity_poly.pdbx_strand_id
1 'polypeptide(L)'
;MPTLALLAALPDGLDSDVLQKVIIALLVLCGLGVILVLRTVQKLTTRLLAILLLVAAGAALWIQRENLDDCRSQCTCRLFGQDVRVPDIANLNPQCLRT
;
A
#
# COMPACT_ATOMS: atom_id res chain seq x y z
N MET A 1 -12.97 44.03 38.96
CA MET A 1 -13.98 43.72 37.91
C MET A 1 -13.39 44.07 36.53
N PRO A 2 -12.47 43.27 35.97
CA PRO A 2 -11.82 43.58 34.69
C PRO A 2 -12.54 43.02 33.45
N THR A 3 -13.63 42.27 33.63
CA THR A 3 -14.32 41.60 32.51
C THR A 3 -15.07 42.57 31.59
N LEU A 4 -15.59 43.70 32.09
CA LEU A 4 -16.35 44.66 31.27
C LEU A 4 -15.47 45.48 30.31
N ALA A 5 -14.20 45.74 30.67
CA ALA A 5 -13.28 46.50 29.81
C ALA A 5 -12.89 45.71 28.55
N LEU A 6 -12.91 44.37 28.61
CA LEU A 6 -12.52 43.51 27.49
C LEU A 6 -13.64 43.38 26.45
N LEU A 7 -14.90 43.43 26.87
CA LEU A 7 -16.06 43.53 25.96
C LEU A 7 -16.19 44.93 25.34
N ALA A 8 -15.85 45.99 26.09
CA ALA A 8 -15.81 47.35 25.55
C ALA A 8 -14.63 47.62 24.60
N ALA A 9 -13.61 46.76 24.64
CA ALA A 9 -12.45 46.79 23.76
C ALA A 9 -12.55 45.79 22.59
N LEU A 10 -13.73 45.21 22.34
CA LEU A 10 -13.95 44.55 21.05
C LEU A 10 -13.72 45.61 19.98
N PRO A 11 -12.74 45.43 19.07
CA PRO A 11 -12.47 46.44 18.06
C PRO A 11 -13.73 46.60 17.21
N ASP A 12 -14.14 47.85 16.95
CA ASP A 12 -15.33 48.17 16.14
C ASP A 12 -15.30 47.59 14.71
N GLY A 13 -14.19 46.95 14.31
CA GLY A 13 -14.04 46.19 13.07
C GLY A 13 -14.35 44.68 13.18
N LEU A 14 -14.82 44.18 14.34
CA LEU A 14 -15.36 42.82 14.47
C LEU A 14 -16.82 42.76 13.96
N ASP A 15 -17.01 43.24 12.74
CA ASP A 15 -18.28 43.10 12.02
C ASP A 15 -18.59 41.63 11.76
N SER A 16 -19.87 41.27 11.87
CA SER A 16 -20.34 39.89 11.65
C SER A 16 -19.98 39.39 10.24
N ASP A 17 -19.93 40.30 9.26
CA ASP A 17 -19.48 40.03 7.89
C ASP A 17 -18.02 39.58 7.79
N VAL A 18 -17.12 40.18 8.57
CA VAL A 18 -15.69 39.83 8.55
C VAL A 18 -15.50 38.47 9.20
N LEU A 19 -16.15 38.23 10.34
CA LEU A 19 -16.09 36.96 11.05
C LEU A 19 -16.64 35.82 10.19
N GLN A 20 -17.76 36.03 9.51
CA GLN A 20 -18.35 35.05 8.61
C GLN A 20 -17.41 34.70 7.45
N LYS A 21 -16.76 35.70 6.83
CA LYS A 21 -15.80 35.48 5.75
C LYS A 21 -14.58 34.69 6.23
N VAL A 22 -14.05 35.00 7.41
CA VAL A 22 -12.91 34.28 8.00
C VAL A 22 -13.27 32.83 8.29
N ILE A 23 -14.45 32.56 8.85
CA ILE A 23 -14.92 31.20 9.12
C ILE A 23 -15.07 30.40 7.83
N ILE A 24 -15.67 30.99 6.78
CA ILE A 24 -15.81 30.34 5.47
C ILE A 24 -14.43 30.06 4.87
N ALA A 25 -13.51 31.02 4.90
CA ALA A 25 -12.14 30.84 4.41
C ALA A 25 -11.41 29.71 5.15
N LEU A 26 -11.56 29.64 6.48
CA LEU A 26 -10.97 28.59 7.30
C LEU A 26 -11.56 27.21 6.97
N LEU A 27 -12.88 27.12 6.79
CA LEU A 27 -13.55 25.89 6.37
C LEU A 27 -13.07 25.40 5.01
N VAL A 28 -12.96 26.32 4.04
CA VAL A 28 -12.45 26.01 2.70
C VAL A 28 -11.00 25.54 2.77
N LEU A 29 -10.16 26.23 3.55
CA LEU A 29 -8.76 25.85 3.74
C LEU A 29 -8.64 24.46 4.38
N CYS A 30 -9.44 24.18 5.40
CA CYS A 30 -9.45 22.89 6.09
C CYS A 30 -9.93 21.78 5.14
N GLY A 31 -10.99 22.02 4.37
CA GLY A 31 -11.50 21.09 3.36
C GLY A 31 -10.47 20.79 2.27
N LEU A 32 -9.79 21.82 1.77
CA LEU A 32 -8.68 21.67 0.81
C LEU A 32 -7.55 20.83 1.41
N GLY A 33 -7.17 21.10 2.67
CA GLY A 33 -6.17 20.32 3.38
C GLY A 33 -6.51 18.82 3.43
N VAL A 34 -7.75 18.49 3.79
CA VAL A 34 -8.24 17.10 3.83
C VAL A 34 -8.16 16.43 2.45
N ILE A 35 -8.60 17.12 1.39
CA ILE A 35 -8.54 16.60 0.02
C ILE A 35 -7.07 16.36 -0.39
N LEU A 36 -6.16 17.25 -0.03
CA LEU A 36 -4.74 17.16 -0.38
C LEU A 36 -4.09 15.97 0.34
N VAL A 37 -4.40 15.75 1.62
CA VAL A 37 -3.96 14.58 2.38
C VAL A 37 -4.52 13.30 1.75
N LEU A 38 -5.83 13.23 1.48
CA LEU A 38 -6.47 12.07 0.85
C LEU A 38 -5.81 11.72 -0.49
N ARG A 39 -5.57 12.71 -1.36
CA ARG A 39 -4.89 12.49 -2.64
C ARG A 39 -3.45 12.02 -2.46
N THR A 40 -2.73 12.57 -1.49
CA THR A 40 -1.35 12.18 -1.21
C THR A 40 -1.30 10.74 -0.71
N VAL A 41 -2.18 10.36 0.22
CA VAL A 41 -2.31 9.00 0.73
C VAL A 41 -2.67 8.05 -0.41
N GLN A 42 -3.69 8.33 -1.23
CA GLN A 42 -4.05 7.46 -2.36
C GLN A 42 -2.87 7.23 -3.33
N LYS A 43 -2.10 8.28 -3.62
CA LYS A 43 -0.93 8.19 -4.50
C LYS A 43 0.23 7.41 -3.86
N LEU A 44 0.39 7.49 -2.55
CA LEU A 44 1.37 6.70 -1.79
C LEU A 44 0.93 5.24 -1.66
N THR A 45 -0.32 4.98 -1.32
CA THR A 45 -0.88 3.63 -1.14
C THR A 45 -0.78 2.83 -2.42
N THR A 46 -1.09 3.41 -3.59
CA THR A 46 -0.96 2.72 -4.88
C THR A 46 0.49 2.33 -5.19
N ARG A 47 1.44 3.22 -4.91
CA ARG A 47 2.88 2.93 -5.07
C ARG A 47 3.36 1.87 -4.09
N LEU A 48 3.01 1.99 -2.81
CA LEU A 48 3.37 1.02 -1.78
C LEU A 48 2.77 -0.35 -2.07
N LEU A 49 1.51 -0.40 -2.50
CA LEU A 49 0.83 -1.62 -2.89
C LEU A 49 1.55 -2.30 -4.06
N ALA A 50 1.94 -1.53 -5.09
CA ALA A 50 2.69 -2.07 -6.22
C ALA A 50 4.05 -2.64 -5.80
N ILE A 51 4.80 -1.93 -4.94
CA ILE A 51 6.08 -2.40 -4.40
C ILE A 51 5.87 -3.68 -3.59
N LEU A 52 4.87 -3.70 -2.72
CA LEU A 52 4.56 -4.84 -1.85
C LEU A 52 4.18 -6.08 -2.68
N LEU A 53 3.42 -5.88 -3.77
CA LEU A 53 3.04 -6.95 -4.69
C LEU A 53 4.26 -7.51 -5.43
N LEU A 54 5.19 -6.65 -5.87
CA LEU A 54 6.45 -7.09 -6.48
C LEU A 54 7.33 -7.87 -5.50
N VAL A 55 7.44 -7.41 -4.25
CA VAL A 55 8.21 -8.10 -3.21
C VAL A 55 7.57 -9.46 -2.88
N ALA A 56 6.25 -9.51 -2.74
CA ALA A 56 5.52 -10.74 -2.52
C ALA A 56 5.72 -11.73 -3.69
N ALA A 57 5.67 -11.26 -4.93
CA ALA A 57 5.94 -12.09 -6.10
C ALA A 57 7.38 -12.63 -6.11
N GLY A 58 8.38 -11.78 -5.82
CA GLY A 58 9.78 -12.20 -5.70
C GLY A 58 9.99 -13.25 -4.60
N ALA A 59 9.38 -13.04 -3.43
CA ALA A 59 9.44 -13.99 -2.32
C ALA A 59 8.75 -15.32 -2.66
N ALA A 60 7.60 -15.27 -3.34
CA ALA A 60 6.89 -16.47 -3.79
C ALA A 60 7.70 -17.29 -4.81
N LEU A 61 8.43 -16.63 -5.71
CA LEU A 61 9.35 -17.29 -6.63
C LEU A 61 10.57 -17.87 -5.90
N TRP A 62 11.09 -17.17 -4.89
CA TRP A 62 12.22 -17.64 -4.09
C TRP A 62 11.89 -18.92 -3.33
N ILE A 63 10.73 -18.98 -2.66
CA ILE A 63 10.24 -20.18 -1.96
C ILE A 63 10.07 -21.38 -2.91
N GLN A 64 9.68 -21.11 -4.15
CA GLN A 64 9.51 -22.17 -5.14
C GLN A 64 10.82 -22.67 -5.71
N ARG A 65 11.87 -21.86 -5.66
CA ARG A 65 13.21 -22.29 -6.08
C ARG A 65 13.72 -23.46 -5.22
N GLU A 66 13.44 -23.46 -3.92
CA GLU A 66 13.79 -24.58 -3.03
C GLU A 66 13.03 -25.85 -3.42
N ASN A 67 11.75 -25.73 -3.78
CA ASN A 67 10.97 -26.86 -4.28
C ASN A 67 11.48 -27.42 -5.62
N LEU A 68 12.10 -26.58 -6.49
CA LEU A 68 12.73 -27.04 -7.73
C LEU A 68 14.02 -27.84 -7.48
N ASP A 69 14.75 -27.54 -6.41
CA ASP A 69 15.99 -28.26 -6.07
C ASP A 69 15.68 -29.66 -5.50
N ASP A 70 14.68 -29.75 -4.62
CA ASP A 70 14.12 -31.05 -4.18
C ASP A 70 13.46 -31.82 -5.34
N CYS A 71 12.95 -31.10 -6.34
CA CYS A 71 12.33 -31.74 -7.48
C CYS A 71 13.32 -32.47 -8.39
N ARG A 72 14.55 -31.97 -8.45
CA ARG A 72 15.65 -32.61 -9.17
C ARG A 72 16.05 -33.95 -8.58
N SER A 73 15.84 -34.15 -7.27
CA SER A 73 16.27 -35.34 -6.54
C SER A 73 15.17 -36.41 -6.43
N GLN A 74 13.88 -36.05 -6.40
CA GLN A 74 12.77 -37.00 -6.17
C GLN A 74 11.88 -37.29 -7.39
N CYS A 75 12.10 -36.62 -8.54
CA CYS A 75 11.42 -36.84 -9.83
C CYS A 75 9.88 -36.70 -9.82
N THR A 76 9.29 -36.33 -8.69
CA THR A 76 7.85 -36.10 -8.45
C THR A 76 7.70 -34.93 -7.49
N CYS A 77 6.99 -33.87 -7.90
CA CYS A 77 7.03 -32.58 -7.19
C CYS A 77 5.73 -31.81 -7.31
N ARG A 78 5.47 -30.98 -6.30
CA ARG A 78 4.37 -30.01 -6.30
C ARG A 78 4.88 -28.64 -6.69
N LEU A 79 4.64 -28.23 -7.94
CA LEU A 79 4.84 -26.83 -8.35
C LEU A 79 3.53 -26.09 -8.17
N PHE A 80 3.53 -25.01 -7.38
CA PHE A 80 2.33 -24.20 -7.12
C PHE A 80 1.09 -25.00 -6.64
N GLY A 81 1.29 -26.11 -5.89
CA GLY A 81 0.19 -26.96 -5.42
C GLY A 81 -0.38 -27.90 -6.50
N GLN A 82 0.20 -27.94 -7.69
CA GLN A 82 -0.13 -28.87 -8.76
C GLN A 82 0.93 -29.98 -8.82
N ASP A 83 0.48 -31.24 -8.73
CA ASP A 83 1.35 -32.40 -8.83
C ASP A 83 1.85 -32.52 -10.28
N VAL A 84 3.11 -32.15 -10.51
CA VAL A 84 3.76 -32.26 -11.83
C VAL A 84 4.65 -33.50 -11.80
N ARG A 85 4.31 -34.51 -12.60
CA ARG A 85 5.23 -35.61 -12.92
C ARG A 85 6.17 -35.12 -14.02
N VAL A 86 7.47 -35.18 -13.77
CA VAL A 86 8.45 -34.99 -14.84
C VAL A 86 8.31 -36.18 -15.79
N PRO A 87 7.96 -35.96 -17.07
CA PRO A 87 7.80 -37.07 -18.00
C PRO A 87 9.17 -37.73 -18.23
N ASP A 88 9.15 -39.07 -18.23
CA ASP A 88 10.32 -39.94 -18.32
C ASP A 88 10.86 -40.02 -19.76
N ILE A 89 11.09 -38.86 -20.36
CA ILE A 89 11.67 -38.71 -21.69
C ILE A 89 13.18 -38.58 -21.54
N ALA A 90 13.91 -39.40 -22.31
CA ALA A 90 15.36 -39.64 -22.28
C ALA A 90 16.28 -38.41 -22.52
N ASN A 91 15.79 -37.18 -22.30
CA ASN A 91 16.55 -35.95 -22.49
C ASN A 91 16.25 -34.84 -21.48
N LEU A 92 15.32 -35.02 -20.52
CA LEU A 92 14.97 -33.96 -19.56
C LEU A 92 15.71 -34.06 -18.21
N ASN A 93 15.92 -35.28 -17.68
CA ASN A 93 16.78 -35.51 -16.51
C ASN A 93 17.27 -36.97 -16.46
N PRO A 94 18.57 -37.25 -16.69
CA PRO A 94 19.10 -38.63 -16.66
C PRO A 94 19.08 -39.26 -15.26
N GLN A 95 18.87 -38.48 -14.20
CA GLN A 95 18.73 -38.99 -12.83
C GLN A 95 17.38 -39.70 -12.60
N CYS A 96 16.35 -39.36 -13.39
CA CYS A 96 15.00 -39.93 -13.24
C CYS A 96 14.78 -41.21 -14.05
N LEU A 97 15.67 -41.54 -15.00
CA LEU A 97 15.60 -42.74 -15.83
C LEU A 97 16.09 -44.03 -15.13
N ARG A 98 16.52 -43.94 -13.85
CA ARG A 98 17.29 -45.01 -13.18
C ARG A 98 16.55 -45.75 -12.06
N THR A 99 15.25 -45.53 -11.90
CA THR A 99 14.36 -46.23 -10.95
C THR A 99 13.30 -47.01 -11.69
#